data_AF-A0A2M7RVY6-F1
#
_entry.id   AF-A0A2M7RVY6-F1
#
_cell.length_a   1.000
_cell.length_b   1.000
_cell.length_c   1.000
_cell.angle_alpha   90.00
_cell.angle_beta   90.00
_cell.angle_gamma   90.00
#
_symmetry.space_group_name_H-M   'P 1'
#
loop_
_entity.id
_entity.type
_entity.pdbx_description
1 polymer ?
#
loop_
_entity_poly.entity_id
_entity_poly.type
_entity_poly.pdbx_seq_one_letter_code
_entity_poly.pdbx_strand_id
1 'polypeptide(L)'
;NKYEFKGSLEGWIRRIMVNTAIDYYRKNKDVHFVNDDEGYILDNNNAESADSIYSTFGVEIIMEAIQELTPVYKTVFNLYVMEGYSHKEIAEELNINEGTSKSNLAKAKRNLRDLLENKNAQQNG
;
A
#
# COMPACT_ATOMS: atom_id res chain seq x y z
N ASN A 1 11.35 -33.44 21.91
CA ASN A 1 12.01 -32.50 20.97
C ASN A 1 11.02 -31.99 19.94
N LYS A 2 10.30 -30.90 20.25
CA LYS A 2 9.54 -30.14 19.25
C LYS A 2 10.35 -28.89 18.95
N TYR A 3 10.98 -28.86 17.78
CA TYR A 3 11.59 -27.65 17.23
C TYR A 3 10.45 -26.75 16.74
N GLU A 4 10.35 -25.54 17.28
CA GLU A 4 9.40 -24.52 16.81
C GLU A 4 9.95 -23.83 15.56
N PHE A 5 9.25 -24.00 14.44
CA PHE A 5 9.60 -23.47 13.11
C PHE A 5 9.06 -22.04 12.86
N LYS A 6 8.81 -21.28 13.93
CA LYS A 6 8.10 -19.99 13.85
C LYS A 6 9.12 -18.84 13.84
N GLY A 7 9.41 -18.31 12.66
CA GLY A 7 10.16 -17.06 12.51
C GLY A 7 10.99 -16.98 11.22
N SER A 8 11.83 -17.98 10.94
CA SER A 8 12.72 -17.93 9.78
C SER A 8 12.06 -18.40 8.48
N LEU A 9 11.28 -19.48 8.52
CA LEU A 9 10.63 -20.03 7.32
C LEU A 9 9.50 -19.14 6.82
N GLU A 10 8.60 -18.72 7.73
CA GLU A 10 7.47 -17.86 7.38
C GLU A 10 7.95 -16.53 6.78
N GLY A 11 8.95 -15.89 7.40
CA GLY A 11 9.57 -14.68 6.85
C GLY A 11 10.27 -14.91 5.51
N TRP A 12 10.92 -16.06 5.32
CA TRP A 12 11.57 -16.41 4.06
C TRP A 12 10.57 -16.69 2.94
N ILE A 13 9.50 -17.45 3.22
CA ILE A 13 8.42 -17.72 2.26
C ILE A 13 7.71 -16.41 1.89
N ARG A 14 7.41 -15.57 2.89
CA ARG A 14 6.82 -14.25 2.66
C ARG A 14 7.71 -13.38 1.78
N ARG A 15 9.02 -13.35 2.03
CA ARG A 15 9.97 -12.64 1.17
C ARG A 15 9.96 -13.18 -0.25
N ILE A 16 9.96 -14.50 -0.45
CA ILE A 16 9.85 -15.09 -1.79
C ILE A 16 8.55 -14.67 -2.48
N MET A 17 7.42 -14.73 -1.78
CA MET A 17 6.12 -14.35 -2.34
C MET A 17 6.08 -12.87 -2.73
N VAL A 18 6.53 -11.98 -1.84
CA VAL A 18 6.60 -10.54 -2.09
C VAL A 18 7.50 -10.24 -3.28
N ASN A 19 8.72 -10.79 -3.29
CA ASN A 19 9.68 -10.55 -4.36
C ASN A 19 9.19 -11.11 -5.70
N THR A 20 8.56 -12.30 -5.69
CA THR A 20 7.96 -12.89 -6.90
C THR A 20 6.82 -12.03 -7.43
N ALA A 21 5.97 -11.49 -6.55
CA ALA A 21 4.89 -10.60 -6.95
C ALA A 21 5.44 -9.28 -7.54
N ILE A 22 6.46 -8.70 -6.92
CA ILE A 22 7.15 -7.49 -7.40
C ILE A 22 7.85 -7.74 -8.74
N ASP A 23 8.49 -8.89 -8.92
CA ASP A 23 9.15 -9.24 -10.17
C ASP A 23 8.15 -9.50 -11.30
N TYR A 24 7.07 -10.23 -11.01
CA TYR A 24 5.95 -10.38 -11.94
C TYR A 24 5.39 -9.03 -12.36
N TYR A 25 5.28 -8.12 -11.39
CA TYR A 25 4.79 -6.78 -11.59
C TYR A 25 5.69 -5.93 -12.49
N ARG A 26 7.01 -5.90 -12.23
CA ARG A 26 8.00 -5.21 -13.06
C ARG A 26 8.07 -5.73 -14.49
N LYS A 27 7.85 -7.04 -14.67
CA LYS A 27 7.90 -7.69 -15.99
C LYS A 27 6.71 -7.29 -16.88
N ASN A 28 5.58 -6.96 -16.29
CA ASN A 28 4.40 -6.43 -16.98
C ASN A 28 4.51 -4.90 -17.11
N LYS A 29 5.32 -4.47 -18.08
CA LYS A 29 5.79 -3.09 -18.35
C LYS A 29 4.76 -1.95 -18.42
N ASP A 30 3.46 -2.22 -18.36
CA ASP A 30 2.42 -1.17 -18.39
C ASP A 30 2.25 -0.47 -17.04
N VAL A 31 3.02 -0.86 -16.02
CA VAL A 31 3.03 -0.15 -14.76
C VAL A 31 4.28 0.70 -14.57
N HIS A 32 4.12 2.00 -14.82
CA HIS A 32 5.13 2.99 -14.55
C HIS A 32 4.99 3.52 -13.12
N PHE A 33 5.95 3.18 -12.25
CA PHE A 33 6.19 3.99 -11.07
C PHE A 33 6.71 5.35 -11.55
N VAL A 34 5.92 6.40 -11.35
CA VAL A 34 6.36 7.77 -11.64
C VAL A 34 7.48 8.08 -10.64
N ASN A 35 8.72 8.23 -11.13
CA ASN A 35 9.78 8.87 -10.37
C ASN A 35 9.40 10.35 -10.29
N ASP A 36 8.62 10.71 -9.27
CA ASP A 36 8.26 12.10 -9.01
C ASP A 36 9.47 12.74 -8.34
N ASP A 37 10.36 13.35 -9.14
CA ASP A 37 11.38 14.28 -8.66
C ASP A 37 10.77 15.65 -8.29
N GLU A 38 9.46 15.83 -8.50
CA GLU A 38 8.73 16.98 -7.99
C GLU A 38 8.51 16.82 -6.48
N GLY A 39 9.31 17.54 -5.71
CA GLY A 39 9.15 17.70 -4.27
C GLY A 39 7.77 18.24 -3.94
N TYR A 40 6.82 17.34 -3.65
CA TYR A 40 5.53 17.72 -3.08
C TYR A 40 5.66 17.89 -1.57
N ILE A 41 5.24 19.08 -1.12
CA ILE A 41 5.07 19.40 0.29
C ILE A 41 4.05 18.42 0.87
N LEU A 42 4.50 17.60 1.82
CA LEU A 42 3.63 16.82 2.70
C LEU A 42 2.69 17.80 3.40
N ASP A 43 1.43 17.87 2.96
CA ASP A 43 0.40 18.52 3.76
C ASP A 43 0.12 17.63 4.97
N ASN A 44 0.87 17.87 6.03
CA ASN A 44 0.75 17.20 7.32
C ASN A 44 -0.55 17.57 8.07
N ASN A 45 -1.45 18.38 7.49
CA ASN A 45 -2.60 18.93 8.20
C ASN A 45 -3.88 18.07 8.17
N ASN A 46 -3.87 16.89 7.55
CA ASN A 46 -5.03 15.98 7.52
C ASN A 46 -4.78 14.62 8.20
N ALA A 47 -3.89 14.58 9.20
CA ALA A 47 -3.73 13.41 10.06
C ALA A 47 -4.97 13.15 10.94
N GLU A 48 -5.87 14.12 11.08
CA GLU A 48 -7.17 13.93 11.73
C GLU A 48 -8.15 13.30 10.73
N SER A 49 -8.74 12.15 11.09
CA SER A 49 -9.86 11.42 10.46
C SER A 49 -9.58 10.27 9.47
N ALA A 50 -8.35 9.80 9.28
CA ALA A 50 -8.18 8.55 8.51
C ALA A 50 -8.80 7.36 9.28
N ASP A 51 -8.49 7.24 10.57
CA ASP A 51 -8.98 6.14 11.41
C ASP A 51 -10.51 6.15 11.62
N SER A 52 -11.16 7.33 11.65
CA SER A 52 -12.60 7.41 11.86
C SER A 52 -13.40 6.90 10.66
N ILE A 53 -12.95 7.20 9.43
CA ILE A 53 -13.59 6.71 8.21
C ILE A 53 -13.49 5.18 8.14
N TYR A 54 -12.28 4.61 8.30
CA TYR A 54 -12.11 3.16 8.22
C TYR A 54 -12.91 2.41 9.29
N SER A 55 -13.02 2.96 10.52
CA SER A 55 -13.80 2.34 11.60
C SER A 55 -15.30 2.18 11.31
N THR A 56 -15.82 2.93 10.32
CA THR A 56 -17.23 2.91 9.93
C THR A 56 -17.52 1.82 8.87
N PHE A 57 -16.50 1.27 8.22
CA PHE A 57 -16.66 0.25 7.17
C PHE A 57 -16.29 -1.15 7.65
N GLY A 58 -16.99 -2.16 7.13
CA GLY A 58 -16.60 -3.55 7.28
C GLY A 58 -15.28 -3.86 6.56
N VAL A 59 -14.56 -4.88 7.03
CA VAL A 59 -13.27 -5.31 6.48
C VAL A 59 -13.39 -5.63 4.99
N GLU A 60 -14.50 -6.23 4.57
CA GLU A 60 -14.76 -6.59 3.17
C GLU A 60 -14.75 -5.36 2.25
N ILE A 61 -15.42 -4.27 2.67
CA ILE A 61 -15.52 -3.02 1.89
C ILE A 61 -14.15 -2.36 1.75
N ILE A 62 -13.37 -2.37 2.84
CA ILE A 62 -12.00 -1.84 2.84
C ILE A 62 -11.12 -2.65 1.88
N MET A 63 -11.23 -3.99 1.92
CA MET A 63 -10.47 -4.86 1.03
C MET A 63 -10.84 -4.65 -0.44
N GLU A 64 -12.13 -4.46 -0.76
CA GLU A 64 -12.56 -4.08 -2.12
C GLU A 64 -11.96 -2.75 -2.57
N ALA A 65 -12.01 -1.72 -1.72
CA ALA A 65 -11.43 -0.42 -2.05
C ALA A 65 -9.91 -0.51 -2.29
N ILE A 66 -9.20 -1.34 -1.51
CA ILE A 66 -7.78 -1.62 -1.74
C ILE A 66 -7.57 -2.32 -3.08
N GLN A 67 -8.46 -3.22 -3.51
CA GLN A 67 -8.36 -3.87 -4.80
C GLN A 67 -8.59 -2.93 -5.99
N GLU A 68 -9.30 -1.83 -5.80
CA GLU A 68 -9.54 -0.81 -6.82
C GLU A 68 -8.37 0.18 -6.99
N LEU A 69 -7.41 0.20 -6.05
CA LEU A 69 -6.20 1.01 -6.21
C LEU A 69 -5.41 0.61 -7.46
N THR A 70 -4.84 1.62 -8.13
CA THR A 70 -3.88 1.37 -9.20
C THR A 70 -2.75 0.51 -8.64
N PRO A 71 -2.14 -0.34 -9.47
CA PRO A 71 -1.26 -1.33 -8.90
C PRO A 71 -0.02 -0.71 -8.20
N VAL A 72 0.40 0.50 -8.59
CA VAL A 72 1.53 1.23 -7.98
C VAL A 72 1.20 1.59 -6.54
N TYR A 73 0.05 2.22 -6.34
CA TYR A 73 -0.42 2.68 -5.04
C TYR A 73 -0.76 1.50 -4.14
N LYS A 74 -1.39 0.45 -4.69
CA LYS A 74 -1.69 -0.81 -4.00
C LYS A 74 -0.43 -1.47 -3.46
N THR A 75 0.62 -1.55 -4.28
CA THR A 75 1.88 -2.20 -3.89
C THR A 75 2.55 -1.47 -2.73
N VAL A 76 2.71 -0.16 -2.83
CA VAL A 76 3.32 0.65 -1.76
C VAL A 76 2.47 0.64 -0.49
N PHE A 77 1.14 0.74 -0.62
CA PHE A 77 0.23 0.67 0.52
C PHE A 77 0.34 -0.67 1.26
N ASN A 78 0.29 -1.80 0.54
CA ASN A 78 0.39 -3.12 1.15
C ASN A 78 1.75 -3.29 1.84
N LEU A 79 2.86 -2.97 1.15
CA LEU A 79 4.19 -3.09 1.73
C LEU A 79 4.35 -2.28 3.03
N TYR A 80 3.80 -1.06 3.07
CA TYR A 80 3.91 -0.21 4.25
C TYR A 80 2.93 -0.59 5.36
N VAL A 81 1.63 -0.64 5.04
CA VAL A 81 0.54 -0.73 6.03
C VAL A 81 0.28 -2.17 6.48
N MET A 82 0.32 -3.13 5.56
CA MET A 82 0.07 -4.55 5.87
C MET A 82 1.37 -5.26 6.25
N GLU A 83 2.42 -5.00 5.48
CA GLU A 83 3.67 -5.73 5.60
C GLU A 83 4.69 -5.07 6.55
N GLY A 84 4.46 -3.81 6.95
CA GLY A 84 5.27 -3.10 7.95
C GLY A 84 6.64 -2.62 7.45
N TYR A 85 6.86 -2.55 6.13
CA TYR A 85 8.12 -2.07 5.55
C TYR A 85 8.25 -0.56 5.76
N SER A 86 9.47 -0.11 6.03
CA SER A 86 9.82 1.32 5.97
C SER A 86 9.86 1.82 4.52
N HIS A 87 9.71 3.13 4.31
CA HIS A 87 9.84 3.73 2.97
C HIS A 87 11.20 3.46 2.33
N LYS A 88 12.26 3.34 3.15
CA LYS A 88 13.59 2.98 2.69
C LYS A 88 13.63 1.55 2.13
N GLU A 89 13.08 0.58 2.86
CA GLU A 89 13.01 -0.81 2.40
C GLU A 89 12.14 -0.94 1.14
N ILE A 90 11.03 -0.21 1.07
CA ILE A 90 10.18 -0.17 -0.14
C ILE A 90 10.93 0.43 -1.33
N ALA A 91 11.68 1.51 -1.12
CA ALA A 91 12.47 2.16 -2.16
C ALA A 91 13.53 1.20 -2.74
N GLU A 92 14.23 0.49 -1.86
CA GLU A 92 15.21 -0.54 -2.24
C GLU A 92 14.54 -1.70 -2.99
N GLU A 93 13.45 -2.26 -2.45
CA GLU A 93 12.76 -3.42 -3.03
C GLU A 93 12.14 -3.09 -4.39
N LEU A 94 11.54 -1.90 -4.53
CA LEU A 94 10.88 -1.46 -5.78
C LEU A 94 11.81 -0.71 -6.73
N ASN A 95 13.06 -0.41 -6.34
CA ASN A 95 14.03 0.35 -7.13
C ASN A 95 13.47 1.72 -7.56
N ILE A 96 12.91 2.44 -6.58
CA ILE A 96 12.40 3.81 -6.68
C ILE A 96 13.08 4.68 -5.62
N ASN A 97 12.93 6.00 -5.68
CA ASN A 97 13.42 6.85 -4.59
C ASN A 97 12.46 6.83 -3.37
N GLU A 98 12.98 7.09 -2.17
CA GLU A 98 12.17 7.09 -0.93
C GLU A 98 11.03 8.13 -0.97
N GLY A 99 11.25 9.26 -1.64
CA GLY A 99 10.23 10.29 -1.86
C GLY A 99 9.03 9.77 -2.66
N THR A 100 9.28 8.94 -3.67
CA THR A 100 8.29 8.28 -4.52
C THR A 100 7.49 7.26 -3.71
N SER A 101 8.15 6.53 -2.79
CA SER A 101 7.44 5.66 -1.84
C SER A 101 6.48 6.46 -0.95
N LYS A 102 6.93 7.60 -0.40
CA LYS A 102 6.10 8.49 0.43
C LYS A 102 4.92 9.08 -0.36
N SER A 103 5.18 9.61 -1.56
CA SER A 103 4.14 10.22 -2.40
C SER A 103 3.14 9.18 -2.91
N ASN A 104 3.58 7.97 -3.26
CA ASN A 104 2.68 6.86 -3.61
C ASN A 104 1.80 6.42 -2.44
N LEU A 105 2.34 6.36 -1.21
CA LEU A 105 1.53 6.04 -0.03
C LEU A 105 0.48 7.12 0.24
N ALA A 106 0.84 8.40 0.11
CA ALA A 106 -0.10 9.51 0.26
C ALA A 106 -1.23 9.46 -0.78
N LYS A 107 -0.88 9.23 -2.06
CA LYS A 107 -1.85 9.03 -3.16
C LYS A 107 -2.74 7.81 -2.90
N ALA A 108 -2.18 6.70 -2.41
CA ALA A 108 -2.95 5.52 -2.03
C ALA A 108 -3.99 5.81 -0.94
N LYS A 109 -3.59 6.48 0.14
CA LYS A 109 -4.49 6.85 1.26
C LYS A 109 -5.61 7.79 0.82
N ARG A 110 -5.30 8.78 -0.04
CA ARG A 110 -6.29 9.69 -0.60
C ARG A 110 -7.31 8.94 -1.46
N ASN A 111 -6.83 8.13 -2.40
CA ASN A 111 -7.71 7.36 -3.28
C ASN A 111 -8.59 6.39 -2.49
N LEU A 112 -8.06 5.74 -1.44
CA LEU A 112 -8.85 4.89 -0.56
C LEU A 112 -9.97 5.64 0.14
N ARG A 113 -9.69 6.84 0.67
CA ARG A 113 -10.72 7.70 1.27
C ARG A 113 -11.82 8.02 0.26
N ASP A 114 -11.44 8.49 -0.93
CA ASP A 114 -12.39 8.87 -1.98
C ASP A 114 -13.28 7.67 -2.40
N LEU A 115 -12.68 6.47 -2.54
CA LEU A 115 -13.41 5.23 -2.85
C LEU A 115 -14.42 4.86 -1.75
N LEU A 116 -14.02 4.95 -0.49
CA LEU A 116 -14.87 4.61 0.65
C LEU A 116 -16.01 5.62 0.83
N GLU A 117 -15.74 6.91 0.66
CA GLU A 117 -16.77 7.96 0.69
C GLU A 117 -17.81 7.75 -0.43
N ASN A 118 -17.37 7.39 -1.64
CA ASN A 118 -18.27 7.06 -2.74
C ASN A 118 -19.13 5.82 -2.45
N LYS A 119 -18.56 4.77 -1.87
CA LYS A 119 -19.30 3.56 -1.46
C LYS A 119 -20.32 3.88 -0.35
N ASN A 120 -19.98 4.76 0.58
CA ASN A 120 -20.90 5.21 1.62
C ASN A 120 -22.08 6.02 1.06
N ALA A 121 -21.83 6.88 0.07
CA ALA A 121 -22.87 7.64 -0.61
C ALA A 121 -23.85 6.72 -1.37
N GLN A 122 -23.37 5.60 -1.91
CA GLN A 122 -24.21 4.61 -2.60
C GLN A 122 -25.04 3.72 -1.65
N GLN A 123 -24.60 3.51 -0.41
CA GLN A 123 -25.35 2.72 0.58
C GLN A 123 -26.46 3.53 1.29
N ASN A 124 -26.34 4.85 1.31
CA ASN A 124 -27.28 5.75 2.01
C ASN A 124 -28.22 6.53 1.07
N GLY A 125 -28.17 6.29 -0.24
CA GLY A 125 -29.07 6.87 -1.26
C GLY A 125 -30.01 5.82 -1.84
#